data_AF-A0A5K1A286-F1
#
_entry.id   AF-A0A5K1A286-F1
#
_cell.length_a   1.000
_cell.length_b   1.000
_cell.length_c   1.000
_cell.angle_alpha   90.00
_cell.angle_beta   90.00
_cell.angle_gamma   90.00
#
_symmetry.space_group_name_H-M   'P 1'
#
loop_
_entity.id
_entity.type
_entity.pdbx_description
1 polymer ?
#
loop_
_entity_poly.entity_id
_entity_poly.type
_entity_poly.pdbx_seq_one_letter_code
_entity_poly.pdbx_strand_id
1 'polypeptide(L)' 'VLKGLVYLHHEMHIIHRDIKPSNLLVNHRGEVKITDFGVSAILDRTSGLRDTVV' A
#
# COMPACT_ATOMS: atom_id res chain seq x y z
N VAL A 1 -3.72 10.21 3.93
CA VAL A 1 -3.68 8.72 3.95
C VAL A 1 -4.66 8.11 2.95
N LEU A 2 -5.98 8.28 3.09
CA LEU A 2 -6.98 7.63 2.23
C LEU A 2 -6.75 7.86 0.72
N LYS A 3 -6.43 9.08 0.29
CA LYS A 3 -6.08 9.39 -1.11
C LYS A 3 -4.91 8.54 -1.63
N GLY A 4 -3.88 8.32 -0.80
CA GLY A 4 -2.75 7.47 -1.14
C GLY A 4 -3.13 6.00 -1.25
N LEU A 5 -4.04 5.51 -0.39
CA LEU A 5 -4.55 4.15 -0.49
C LEU A 5 -5.40 3.93 -1.74
N VAL A 6 -6.24 4.92 -2.10
CA VAL A 6 -7.02 4.88 -3.35
C VAL A 6 -6.08 4.81 -4.56
N TYR A 7 -5.04 5.65 -4.59
CA TYR A 7 -4.02 5.61 -5.64
C TYR A 7 -3.34 4.23 -5.73
N LEU A 8 -2.90 3.68 -4.60
CA LEU A 8 -2.27 2.36 -4.55
C LEU A 8 -3.20 1.27 -5.10
N HIS A 9 -4.48 1.28 -4.71
CA HIS A 9 -5.42 0.24 -5.11
C HIS A 9 -5.88 0.36 -6.56
N HIS A 10 -6.24 1.56 -7.02
CA HIS A 10 -6.89 1.77 -8.31
C HIS A 10 -5.91 2.01 -9.46
N GLU A 11 -4.86 2.78 -9.20
CA GLU A 11 -3.91 3.16 -10.25
C GLU A 11 -2.76 2.16 -10.28
N MET A 12 -2.17 1.88 -9.11
CA MET A 12 -1.00 1.01 -9.02
C MET A 12 -1.33 -0.48 -8.91
N HIS A 13 -2.58 -0.83 -8.60
CA HIS A 13 -2.99 -2.22 -8.35
C HIS A 13 -2.09 -2.88 -7.28
N ILE A 14 -1.82 -2.19 -6.17
CA ILE A 14 -0.99 -2.65 -5.05
C ILE A 14 -1.80 -2.61 -3.76
N ILE A 15 -1.80 -3.70 -2.99
CA ILE A 15 -2.27 -3.71 -1.59
C ILE A 15 -1.07 -3.56 -0.67
N HIS A 16 -1.08 -2.54 0.20
CA HIS A 16 0.01 -2.27 1.15
C HIS A 16 0.17 -3.34 2.25
N ARG A 17 -0.94 -3.90 2.74
CA ARG A 17 -1.07 -4.89 3.84
C ARG A 17 -0.56 -4.50 5.23
N ASP A 18 0.33 -3.52 5.37
CA ASP A 18 0.88 -3.10 6.68
C ASP A 18 0.67 -1.60 6.95
N ILE A 19 -0.60 -1.18 7.02
CA ILE A 19 -0.95 0.21 7.32
C ILE A 19 -0.99 0.42 8.83
N LYS A 20 -0.03 1.22 9.33
CA LYS A 20 0.13 1.60 10.74
C LYS A 20 0.84 2.95 10.85
N PRO A 21 0.76 3.67 11.98
CA PRO A 21 1.35 5.00 12.12
C PRO A 21 2.86 5.06 11.82
N SER A 22 3.63 4.03 12.15
CA SER A 22 5.08 3.99 11.84
C SER A 22 5.38 3.96 10.34
N ASN A 23 4.42 3.56 9.51
CA ASN A 23 4.52 3.49 8.05
C ASN A 23 3.89 4.72 7.36
N LEU A 24 3.61 5.77 8.14
CA LEU A 24 3.12 7.07 7.65
C LEU A 24 4.14 8.14 8.01
N LEU A 25 4.88 8.61 7.02
CA LEU A 25 5.84 9.70 7.21
C LEU A 25 5.11 11.04 7.07
N VAL A 26 5.42 11.98 7.96
CA VAL A 26 4.90 13.35 7.93
C VAL A 26 6.07 14.31 7.82
N ASN A 27 6.02 15.24 6.86
CA ASN A 27 7.04 16.28 6.75
C ASN A 27 6.63 17.57 7.49
N HIS A 28 7.51 18.57 7.52
CA HIS A 28 7.26 19.86 8.19
C HIS A 28 6.08 20.66 7.61
N ARG A 29 5.55 20.29 6.43
CA ARG A 29 4.36 20.92 5.81
C ARG A 29 3.06 20.18 6.20
N GLY A 30 3.15 19.12 7.00
CA GLY A 30 2.00 18.27 7.34
C GLY A 30 1.59 17.32 6.22
N GLU A 31 2.41 17.14 5.18
CA GLU A 31 2.11 16.19 4.11
C GLU A 31 2.42 14.77 4.57
N VAL A 32 1.49 13.85 4.33
CA VAL A 32 1.62 12.44 4.71
C VAL A 32 2.01 11.58 3.50
N LYS A 33 3.05 10.77 3.63
CA LYS A 33 3.48 9.76 2.65
C LYS A 33 3.41 8.35 3.24
N ILE A 34 2.92 7.39 2.46
CA ILE A 34 2.89 5.98 2.82
C ILE A 34 4.26 5.37 2.49
N THR A 35 4.82 4.58 3.42
CA THR A 35 6.14 3.94 3.28
C THR A 35 6.08 2.47 3.71
N ASP A 36 7.18 1.75 3.50
CA ASP A 36 7.38 0.33 3.85
C ASP A 36 6.45 -0.64 3.11
N PHE A 37 6.82 -0.90 1.85
CA PHE A 37 6.14 -1.82 0.96
C PHE A 37 6.68 -3.26 1.08
N GLY A 38 7.46 -3.59 2.12
CA GLY A 38 8.14 -4.88 2.25
C GLY A 38 7.20 -6.10 2.24
N VAL A 39 5.95 -5.89 2.65
CA VAL A 39 4.88 -6.92 2.60
C VAL A 39 3.75 -6.55 1.64
N SER A 40 3.97 -5.62 0.70
CA SER A 40 2.94 -5.29 -0.28
C SER A 40 2.69 -6.44 -1.27
N ALA A 41 1.56 -6.41 -1.96
CA ALA A 41 1.23 -7.39 -3.00
C ALA A 41 0.61 -6.70 -4.21
N ILE A 42 1.02 -7.12 -5.41
CA ILE A 42 0.38 -6.69 -6.66
C ILE A 42 -0.94 -7.44 -6.81
N LEU A 43 -2.00 -6.69 -7.10
CA LEU A 43 -3.29 -7.20 -7.50
C LEU A 43 -3.20 -7.62 -8.97
N ASP A 44 -2.93 -8.90 -9.20
CA ASP A 44 -3.12 -9.45 -10.53
C ASP A 44 -4.63 -9.48 -10.85
N ARG A 45 -5.02 -9.16 -12.09
CA ARG A 45 -6.43 -9.12 -12.50
C ARG A 45 -7.09 -10.51 -12.56
N THR A 46 -6.37 -11.56 -12.20
CA THR A 46 -6.88 -12.91 -11.97
C THR A 46 -7.37 -13.02 -10.53
N SER A 47 -8.66 -12.75 -10.35
CA SER A 47 -9.52 -13.23 -9.26
C SER A 47 -8.83 -13.98 -8.11
N GLY A 48 -8.41 -13.26 -7.08
CA GLY A 48 -8.57 -13.72 -5.69
C GLY A 48 -7.68 -14.85 -5.14
N LEU A 49 -6.53 -15.19 -5.72
CA LEU A 49 -5.60 -16.13 -5.08
C LEU A 49 -4.21 -15.49 -4.93
N ARG A 50 -3.78 -15.32 -3.67
CA ARG A 50 -2.38 -15.04 -3.34
C ARG A 50 -1.62 -16.35 -3.40
N ASP A 51 -0.77 -16.52 -4.41
CA ASP A 51 0.27 -17.55 -4.36
C ASP A 51 1.28 -17.16 -3.27
N THR A 52 1.24 -17.88 -2.15
CA THR A 52 2.28 -17.83 -1.13
C THR A 52 3.22 -18.99 -1.40
N VAL A 53 4.38 -18.70 -1.97
CA VAL A 53 5.48 -19.67 -2.04
C VAL A 53 6.15 -19.67 -0.66
N VAL A 54 6.09 -20.81 0.03
CA VAL A 54 6.80 -21.09 1.29
C VAL A 54 8.25 -21.47 1.01
#